data_AF-A0A133YUX8-F1
#
_entry.id   AF-A0A133YUX8-F1
#
_cell.length_a   1.000
_cell.length_b   1.000
_cell.length_c   1.000
_cell.angle_alpha   90.00
_cell.angle_beta   90.00
_cell.angle_gamma   90.00
#
_symmetry.space_group_name_H-M   'P 1'
#
loop_
_entity.id
_entity.type
_entity.pdbx_description
1 polymer ?
#
loop_
_entity_poly.entity_id
_entity_poly.type
_entity_poly.pdbx_seq_one_letter_code
_entity_poly.pdbx_strand_id
1 'polypeptide(L)'
;MKSKKFYAVKVGRKTGIFDNWKDCEKQILGFSGAIYKSFENYDMCKDFLNDSNLEDKKEIDLKNIKDNEAIAYVDGSYKQDTLEYGYGVVLLLKDETLEFFEKGKNNDVIKSRNVTAELFACIRAIVEAKRLKKKKITIFYDYNGIEKWANGLWKCNIPLTIRYKEKIDKLRKEIEIYFVKVKAHTGDTYNERADELAKKSLGIKK
;
A
#
# COMPACT_ATOMS: atom_id res chain seq x y z
N MET A 1 -26.95 7.82 8.83
CA MET A 1 -26.63 8.71 7.69
C MET A 1 -25.13 8.64 7.44
N LYS A 2 -24.67 8.52 6.18
CA LYS A 2 -23.24 8.44 5.85
C LYS A 2 -22.64 9.85 6.02
N SER A 3 -21.62 10.02 6.86
CA SER A 3 -20.99 11.35 7.03
C SER A 3 -20.42 11.84 5.68
N LYS A 4 -20.58 13.13 5.40
CA LYS A 4 -19.99 13.75 4.20
C LYS A 4 -18.47 13.72 4.37
N LYS A 5 -17.77 13.18 3.37
CA LYS A 5 -16.31 13.14 3.34
C LYS A 5 -15.77 14.20 2.38
N PHE A 6 -14.63 14.76 2.75
CA PHE A 6 -13.81 15.62 1.91
C PHE A 6 -12.53 14.88 1.54
N TYR A 7 -11.96 15.20 0.39
CA TYR A 7 -10.77 14.53 -0.13
C TYR A 7 -9.73 15.60 -0.45
N ALA A 8 -8.61 15.57 0.24
CA ALA A 8 -7.50 16.46 -0.05
C ALA A 8 -6.51 15.74 -0.96
N VAL A 9 -6.21 16.31 -2.12
CA VAL A 9 -5.15 15.86 -3.03
C VAL A 9 -3.99 16.84 -2.88
N LYS A 10 -2.91 16.38 -2.28
CA LYS A 10 -1.67 17.14 -2.13
C LYS A 10 -0.74 16.96 -3.33
N VAL A 11 -0.70 15.74 -3.88
CA VAL A 11 0.03 15.43 -5.11
C VAL A 11 -0.91 14.67 -6.04
N GLY A 12 -1.04 15.15 -7.27
CA GLY A 12 -1.94 14.61 -8.29
C GLY A 12 -1.99 15.54 -9.50
N ARG A 13 -2.83 15.23 -10.49
CA ARG A 13 -3.03 16.10 -11.68
C ARG A 13 -3.49 17.50 -11.29
N LYS A 14 -4.41 17.58 -10.32
CA LYS A 14 -4.87 18.83 -9.70
C LYS A 14 -4.89 18.64 -8.19
N THR A 15 -4.20 19.53 -7.48
CA THR A 15 -4.17 19.56 -6.03
C THR A 15 -5.36 20.36 -5.48
N GLY A 16 -5.68 20.19 -4.20
CA GLY A 16 -6.77 20.89 -3.53
C GLY A 16 -7.75 19.95 -2.83
N ILE A 17 -8.87 20.52 -2.40
CA ILE A 17 -9.92 19.81 -1.66
C ILE A 17 -11.09 19.53 -2.60
N PHE A 18 -11.54 18.28 -2.63
CA PHE A 18 -12.67 17.80 -3.40
C PHE A 18 -13.76 17.34 -2.44
N ASP A 19 -15.01 17.64 -2.76
CA ASP A 19 -16.19 17.32 -1.95
C ASP A 19 -16.77 15.93 -2.27
N ASN A 20 -16.23 15.26 -3.29
CA ASN A 20 -16.65 13.95 -3.72
C ASN A 20 -15.47 13.11 -4.23
N TRP A 21 -15.62 11.78 -4.11
CA TRP A 21 -14.60 10.84 -4.53
C TRP A 21 -14.34 10.88 -6.03
N LYS A 22 -15.37 11.01 -6.87
CA LYS A 22 -15.26 10.92 -8.33
C LYS A 22 -14.33 11.99 -8.88
N ASP A 23 -14.36 13.20 -8.32
CA ASP A 23 -13.48 14.28 -8.74
C ASP A 23 -12.09 14.18 -8.16
N CYS A 24 -11.94 13.71 -6.91
CA CYS A 24 -10.64 13.35 -6.34
C CYS A 24 -9.95 12.26 -7.16
N GLU A 25 -10.66 11.19 -7.50
CA GLU A 25 -10.15 10.02 -8.22
C GLU A 25 -9.57 10.43 -9.58
N LYS A 26 -10.24 11.32 -10.32
CA LYS A 26 -9.70 11.86 -11.59
C LYS A 26 -8.32 12.49 -11.42
N GLN A 27 -8.00 13.05 -10.25
CA GLN A 27 -6.72 13.70 -10.02
C GLN A 27 -5.59 12.73 -9.67
N ILE A 28 -5.92 11.59 -9.08
CA ILE A 28 -4.93 10.65 -8.54
C ILE A 28 -4.80 9.36 -9.38
N LEU A 29 -5.85 8.99 -10.12
CA LEU A 29 -5.93 7.69 -10.78
C LEU A 29 -4.89 7.59 -11.90
N GLY A 30 -3.92 6.69 -11.75
CA GLY A 30 -2.81 6.53 -12.70
C GLY A 30 -1.78 7.67 -12.66
N PHE A 31 -1.83 8.56 -11.65
CA PHE A 31 -0.80 9.54 -11.39
C PHE A 31 0.23 8.93 -10.42
N SER A 32 1.47 8.73 -10.88
CA SER A 32 2.53 8.13 -10.06
C SER A 32 2.85 9.04 -8.88
N GLY A 33 2.94 8.47 -7.68
CA GLY A 33 3.24 9.23 -6.46
C GLY A 33 2.12 10.16 -6.00
N ALA A 34 0.87 9.92 -6.39
CA ALA A 34 -0.26 10.71 -5.90
C ALA A 34 -0.39 10.62 -4.36
N ILE A 35 -0.57 11.77 -3.71
CA ILE A 35 -0.73 11.89 -2.25
C ILE A 35 -2.09 12.51 -2.02
N TYR A 36 -2.98 11.74 -1.43
CA TYR A 36 -4.32 12.20 -1.08
C TYR A 36 -4.82 11.51 0.18
N LYS A 37 -5.76 12.14 0.87
CA LYS A 37 -6.41 11.58 2.06
C LYS A 37 -7.83 12.10 2.17
N SER A 38 -8.73 11.24 2.64
CA SER A 38 -10.11 11.62 2.94
C SER A 38 -10.26 12.00 4.40
N PHE A 39 -11.04 13.04 4.68
CA PHE A 39 -11.31 13.56 6.01
C PHE A 39 -12.82 13.78 6.20
N GLU A 40 -13.26 13.79 7.45
CA GLU A 40 -14.65 14.13 7.79
C GLU A 40 -14.87 15.64 7.91
N ASN A 41 -13.78 16.41 8.01
CA ASN A 41 -13.79 17.86 8.15
C ASN A 41 -12.92 18.51 7.07
N TYR A 42 -13.44 19.59 6.47
CA TYR A 42 -12.75 20.43 5.50
C TYR A 42 -11.47 21.08 6.08
N ASP A 43 -11.45 21.42 7.37
CA ASP A 43 -10.26 22.02 7.99
C ASP A 43 -9.11 21.01 8.11
N MET A 44 -9.40 19.73 8.41
CA MET A 44 -8.38 18.68 8.37
C MET A 44 -7.82 18.48 6.96
N CYS A 45 -8.62 18.72 5.91
CA CYS A 45 -8.13 18.75 4.54
C CYS A 45 -7.14 19.89 4.33
N LYS A 46 -7.42 21.09 4.86
CA LYS A 46 -6.48 22.23 4.77
C LYS A 46 -5.19 21.93 5.51
N ASP A 47 -5.26 21.37 6.72
CA ASP A 47 -4.07 21.02 7.51
C ASP A 47 -3.16 20.06 6.73
N PHE A 48 -3.75 19.04 6.10
CA PHE A 48 -3.03 18.12 5.22
C PHE A 48 -2.41 18.83 4.01
N LEU A 49 -3.13 19.76 3.39
CA LEU A 49 -2.62 20.56 2.27
C LEU A 49 -1.54 21.56 2.67
N ASN A 50 -1.50 22.01 3.93
CA ASN A 50 -0.53 22.97 4.44
C ASN A 50 0.69 22.32 5.11
N ASP A 51 0.67 21.00 5.33
CA ASP A 51 1.82 20.28 5.90
C ASP A 51 3.02 20.32 4.94
N SER A 52 3.93 21.28 5.15
CA SER A 52 5.10 21.52 4.31
C SER A 52 6.07 20.33 4.25
N ASN A 53 5.95 19.33 5.14
CA ASN A 53 6.73 18.09 5.05
C ASN A 53 6.32 17.18 3.88
N LEU A 54 5.22 17.51 3.18
CA LEU A 54 4.68 16.74 2.05
C LEU A 54 4.94 17.40 0.69
N GLU A 55 5.48 18.64 0.65
CA GLU A 55 5.70 19.40 -0.59
C GLU A 55 6.86 18.87 -1.46
N ASP A 56 7.73 18.02 -0.91
CA ASP A 56 8.95 17.56 -1.60
C ASP A 56 8.82 16.26 -2.41
N LYS A 57 7.64 15.63 -2.50
CA LYS A 57 7.51 14.35 -3.24
C LYS A 57 7.31 14.53 -4.75
N LYS A 58 8.24 15.22 -5.41
CA LYS A 58 8.61 14.87 -6.78
C LYS A 58 9.58 13.70 -6.66
N GLU A 59 9.07 12.50 -6.94
CA GLU A 59 9.74 11.22 -6.70
C GLU A 59 9.92 10.93 -5.20
N ILE A 60 9.62 9.70 -4.80
CA ILE A 60 10.02 9.24 -3.48
C ILE A 60 11.51 8.98 -3.57
N ASP A 61 12.29 9.83 -2.92
CA ASP A 61 13.73 9.69 -2.91
C ASP A 61 14.13 8.45 -2.10
N LEU A 62 14.31 7.34 -2.82
CA LEU A 62 14.76 6.07 -2.25
C LEU A 62 16.15 6.18 -1.60
N LYS A 63 16.92 7.23 -1.90
CA LYS A 63 18.26 7.46 -1.35
C LYS A 63 18.26 8.26 -0.05
N ASN A 64 17.17 8.96 0.27
CA ASN A 64 17.07 9.86 1.44
C ASN A 64 15.91 9.49 2.36
N ILE A 65 15.82 8.21 2.74
CA ILE A 65 14.83 7.73 3.73
C ILE A 65 15.21 8.25 5.13
N LYS A 66 14.29 8.93 5.83
CA LYS A 66 14.52 9.41 7.21
C LYS A 66 14.48 8.25 8.22
N ASP A 67 15.12 8.42 9.38
CA ASP A 67 15.18 7.39 10.44
C ASP A 67 13.81 6.89 10.92
N ASN A 68 12.79 7.75 10.87
CA ASN A 68 11.42 7.46 11.26
C ASN A 68 10.52 6.98 10.11
N GLU A 69 11.08 6.77 8.91
CA GLU A 69 10.35 6.38 7.71
C GLU A 69 10.76 4.98 7.23
N ALA A 70 9.85 4.33 6.51
CA ALA A 70 10.10 3.12 5.77
C ALA A 70 9.41 3.17 4.40
N ILE A 71 10.00 2.48 3.43
CA ILE A 71 9.40 2.27 2.11
C ILE A 71 9.34 0.75 1.90
N ALA A 72 8.22 0.23 1.43
CA ALA A 72 8.10 -1.19 1.14
C ALA A 72 7.58 -1.43 -0.26
N TYR A 73 8.23 -2.33 -0.98
CA TYR A 73 7.70 -2.94 -2.20
C TYR A 73 7.09 -4.29 -1.84
N VAL A 74 5.89 -4.55 -2.35
CA VAL A 74 5.14 -5.76 -2.01
C VAL A 74 4.61 -6.44 -3.27
N ASP A 75 4.68 -7.77 -3.28
CA ASP A 75 4.15 -8.59 -4.37
C ASP A 75 3.64 -9.94 -3.84
N GLY A 76 2.79 -10.60 -4.63
CA GLY A 76 2.16 -11.88 -4.32
C GLY A 76 2.17 -12.83 -5.52
N SER A 77 2.41 -14.11 -5.23
CA SER A 77 2.42 -15.20 -6.19
C SER A 77 1.55 -16.36 -5.70
N TYR A 78 1.17 -17.23 -6.62
CA TYR A 78 0.35 -18.39 -6.33
C TYR A 78 0.78 -19.59 -7.17
N LYS A 79 0.83 -20.76 -6.52
CA LYS A 79 1.14 -22.03 -7.15
C LYS A 79 -0.11 -22.91 -7.21
N GLN A 80 -0.61 -23.14 -8.41
CA GLN A 80 -1.86 -23.88 -8.63
C GLN A 80 -1.76 -25.34 -8.21
N ASP A 81 -0.61 -25.99 -8.43
CA ASP A 81 -0.43 -27.42 -8.16
C ASP A 81 -0.51 -27.75 -6.66
N THR A 82 -0.01 -26.86 -5.81
CA THR A 82 0.05 -27.08 -4.35
C THR A 82 -1.02 -26.32 -3.59
N LEU A 83 -1.81 -25.50 -4.29
CA LEU A 83 -2.80 -24.57 -3.72
C LEU A 83 -2.20 -23.61 -2.67
N GLU A 84 -0.93 -23.24 -2.85
CA GLU A 84 -0.17 -22.36 -1.96
C GLU A 84 -0.09 -20.95 -2.55
N TYR A 85 -0.24 -19.95 -1.70
CA TYR A 85 0.11 -18.57 -2.03
C TYR A 85 1.42 -18.20 -1.35
N GLY A 86 2.17 -17.30 -1.96
CA GLY A 86 3.45 -16.83 -1.47
C GLY A 86 3.53 -15.33 -1.65
N TYR A 87 4.15 -14.63 -0.70
CA TYR A 87 4.32 -13.18 -0.81
C TYR A 87 5.76 -12.77 -0.57
N GLY A 88 6.13 -11.62 -1.12
CA GLY A 88 7.43 -10.99 -0.98
C GLY A 88 7.30 -9.54 -0.54
N VAL A 89 8.22 -9.11 0.32
CA VAL A 89 8.34 -7.73 0.79
C VAL A 89 9.80 -7.34 0.75
N VAL A 90 10.09 -6.19 0.11
CA VAL A 90 11.38 -5.51 0.22
C VAL A 90 11.16 -4.22 1.01
N LEU A 91 11.69 -4.15 2.23
CA LEU A 91 11.54 -3.03 3.15
C LEU A 91 12.83 -2.21 3.17
N LEU A 92 12.78 -1.03 2.58
CA LEU A 92 13.87 -0.05 2.54
C LEU A 92 13.79 0.85 3.78
N LEU A 93 14.90 0.91 4.50
CA LEU A 93 15.16 1.81 5.62
C LEU A 93 16.33 2.73 5.23
N LYS A 94 16.63 3.72 6.08
CA LYS A 94 17.75 4.65 5.85
C LYS A 94 19.08 3.95 5.60
N ASP A 95 19.43 2.98 6.46
CA ASP A 95 20.76 2.38 6.48
C ASP A 95 20.78 0.92 6.00
N GLU A 96 19.61 0.31 5.78
CA GLU A 96 19.51 -1.10 5.41
C GLU A 96 18.27 -1.42 4.56
N THR A 97 18.34 -2.57 3.90
CA THR A 97 17.21 -3.18 3.19
C THR A 97 16.93 -4.54 3.80
N LEU A 98 15.68 -4.77 4.19
CA LEU A 98 15.21 -6.03 4.75
C LEU A 98 14.30 -6.74 3.76
N GLU A 99 14.45 -8.05 3.63
CA GLU A 99 13.62 -8.88 2.76
C GLU A 99 12.81 -9.86 3.58
N PHE A 100 11.50 -9.95 3.31
CA PHE A 100 10.61 -10.91 3.94
C PHE A 100 9.84 -11.67 2.88
N PHE A 101 9.70 -12.97 3.08
CA PHE A 101 8.85 -13.80 2.25
C PHE A 101 8.34 -14.99 3.04
N GLU A 102 7.06 -15.29 2.87
CA GLU A 102 6.43 -16.47 3.46
C GLU A 102 5.47 -17.07 2.44
N LYS A 103 4.99 -18.27 2.77
CA LYS A 103 3.91 -18.92 2.05
C LYS A 103 2.84 -19.39 3.01
N GLY A 104 1.64 -19.55 2.49
CA GLY A 104 0.53 -20.13 3.20
C GLY A 104 -0.29 -21.03 2.30
N LYS A 105 -1.12 -21.87 2.92
CA LYS A 105 -2.14 -22.65 2.24
C LYS A 105 -3.47 -21.94 2.34
N ASN A 106 -4.26 -22.09 1.30
CA ASN A 106 -5.56 -21.47 1.24
C ASN A 106 -6.63 -22.56 1.19
N ASN A 107 -7.20 -22.88 2.36
CA ASN A 107 -8.27 -23.86 2.44
C ASN A 107 -9.64 -23.29 2.01
N ASP A 108 -9.82 -21.96 1.98
CA ASP A 108 -11.16 -21.34 1.92
C ASP A 108 -11.37 -20.22 0.88
N VAL A 109 -10.40 -19.86 0.03
CA VAL A 109 -10.57 -18.71 -0.89
C VAL A 109 -10.20 -19.08 -2.33
N ILE A 110 -11.18 -19.63 -3.05
CA ILE A 110 -11.02 -20.18 -4.41
C ILE A 110 -10.86 -19.09 -5.49
N LYS A 111 -11.30 -17.84 -5.26
CA LYS A 111 -11.37 -16.79 -6.31
C LYS A 111 -10.39 -15.62 -6.18
N SER A 112 -9.57 -15.54 -5.13
CA SER A 112 -8.75 -14.35 -4.84
C SER A 112 -7.34 -14.69 -4.36
N ARG A 113 -6.71 -15.66 -5.03
CA ARG A 113 -5.48 -16.32 -4.54
C ARG A 113 -4.23 -15.42 -4.55
N ASN A 114 -3.91 -14.77 -5.67
CA ASN A 114 -2.82 -13.77 -5.71
C ASN A 114 -3.14 -12.58 -4.81
N VAL A 115 -4.41 -12.15 -4.83
CA VAL A 115 -4.89 -11.07 -3.97
C VAL A 115 -4.62 -11.38 -2.49
N THR A 116 -4.84 -12.62 -2.03
CA THR A 116 -4.52 -13.01 -0.65
C THR A 116 -3.05 -12.78 -0.32
N ALA A 117 -2.14 -13.20 -1.20
CA ALA A 117 -0.71 -12.99 -1.00
C ALA A 117 -0.35 -11.50 -0.91
N GLU A 118 -0.80 -10.70 -1.88
CA GLU A 118 -0.55 -9.25 -1.93
C GLU A 118 -1.07 -8.50 -0.70
N LEU A 119 -2.27 -8.85 -0.22
CA LEU A 119 -2.83 -8.25 0.99
C LEU A 119 -2.02 -8.62 2.24
N PHE A 120 -1.53 -9.85 2.34
CA PHE A 120 -0.66 -10.27 3.44
C PHE A 120 0.73 -9.63 3.35
N ALA A 121 1.30 -9.48 2.15
CA ALA A 121 2.54 -8.75 1.91
C ALA A 121 2.45 -7.31 2.46
N CYS A 122 1.35 -6.62 2.12
CA CYS A 122 1.07 -5.28 2.62
C CYS A 122 0.99 -5.24 4.16
N ILE A 123 0.23 -6.16 4.78
CA ILE A 123 0.11 -6.21 6.25
C ILE A 123 1.47 -6.48 6.89
N ARG A 124 2.24 -7.45 6.37
CA ARG A 124 3.57 -7.81 6.84
C ARG A 124 4.49 -6.59 6.86
N ALA A 125 4.55 -5.85 5.76
CA ALA A 125 5.37 -4.65 5.63
C ALA A 125 5.04 -3.59 6.70
N ILE A 126 3.76 -3.30 6.90
CA ILE A 126 3.30 -2.29 7.88
C ILE A 126 3.58 -2.74 9.30
N VAL A 127 3.34 -4.03 9.61
CA VAL A 127 3.64 -4.60 10.93
C VAL A 127 5.14 -4.52 11.25
N GLU A 128 6.00 -4.76 10.27
CA GLU A 128 7.45 -4.62 10.46
C GLU A 128 7.89 -3.18 10.67
N ALA A 129 7.41 -2.24 9.84
CA ALA A 129 7.73 -0.83 10.06
C ALA A 129 7.28 -0.36 11.44
N LYS A 130 6.10 -0.79 11.90
CA LYS A 130 5.64 -0.53 13.28
C LYS A 130 6.58 -1.17 14.31
N ARG A 131 6.96 -2.44 14.16
CA ARG A 131 7.88 -3.15 15.08
C ARG A 131 9.21 -2.42 15.21
N LEU A 132 9.70 -1.88 14.09
CA LEU A 132 10.90 -1.05 13.99
C LEU A 132 10.69 0.41 14.41
N LYS A 133 9.54 0.72 15.03
CA LYS A 133 9.17 2.05 15.57
C LYS A 133 9.19 3.17 14.53
N LYS A 134 8.93 2.85 13.26
CA LYS A 134 8.78 3.84 12.18
C LYS A 134 7.44 4.54 12.35
N LYS A 135 7.42 5.87 12.12
CA LYS A 135 6.22 6.71 12.20
C LYS A 135 5.41 6.70 10.90
N LYS A 136 6.08 6.42 9.78
CA LYS A 136 5.50 6.46 8.44
C LYS A 136 6.02 5.32 7.58
N ILE A 137 5.14 4.69 6.82
CA ILE A 137 5.47 3.72 5.79
C ILE A 137 4.80 4.09 4.45
N THR A 138 5.54 3.97 3.35
CA THR A 138 4.98 4.06 1.99
C THR A 138 5.04 2.70 1.30
N ILE A 139 3.89 2.17 0.88
CA ILE A 139 3.74 0.87 0.23
C ILE A 139 3.66 1.06 -1.29
N PHE A 140 4.60 0.46 -2.00
CA PHE A 140 4.63 0.33 -3.45
C PHE A 140 4.03 -1.01 -3.86
N TYR A 141 3.07 -0.99 -4.77
CA TYR A 141 2.32 -2.17 -5.20
C TYR A 141 1.80 -2.02 -6.63
N ASP A 142 1.44 -3.12 -7.28
CA ASP A 142 0.89 -3.16 -8.63
C ASP A 142 -0.63 -3.44 -8.67
N TYR A 143 -1.16 -4.16 -7.68
CA TYR A 143 -2.58 -4.47 -7.57
C TYR A 143 -3.40 -3.41 -6.83
N ASN A 144 -4.30 -2.76 -7.57
CA ASN A 144 -5.18 -1.69 -7.05
C ASN A 144 -5.97 -2.04 -5.78
N GLY A 145 -6.31 -3.32 -5.55
CA GLY A 145 -7.16 -3.70 -4.43
C GLY A 145 -6.55 -3.39 -3.06
N ILE A 146 -5.22 -3.42 -2.94
CA ILE A 146 -4.46 -3.08 -1.73
C ILE A 146 -4.91 -1.70 -1.22
N GLU A 147 -4.71 -0.66 -2.03
CA GLU A 147 -5.09 0.70 -1.67
C GLU A 147 -6.60 0.89 -1.59
N LYS A 148 -7.34 0.33 -2.55
CA LYS A 148 -8.78 0.61 -2.67
C LYS A 148 -9.59 0.04 -1.51
N TRP A 149 -9.27 -1.14 -0.99
CA TRP A 149 -9.92 -1.64 0.23
C TRP A 149 -9.40 -0.92 1.48
N ALA A 150 -8.10 -0.64 1.57
CA ALA A 150 -7.52 0.11 2.69
C ALA A 150 -8.22 1.47 2.88
N ASN A 151 -8.44 2.21 1.79
CA ASN A 151 -9.09 3.52 1.80
C ASN A 151 -10.63 3.45 1.80
N GLY A 152 -11.23 2.25 1.75
CA GLY A 152 -12.68 2.07 1.71
C GLY A 152 -13.35 2.54 0.41
N LEU A 153 -12.58 2.57 -0.68
CA LEU A 153 -13.02 2.93 -2.03
C LEU A 153 -13.72 1.77 -2.72
N TRP A 154 -13.30 0.54 -2.41
CA TRP A 154 -13.96 -0.68 -2.81
C TRP A 154 -14.73 -1.28 -1.65
N LYS A 155 -15.88 -1.89 -1.97
CA LYS A 155 -16.69 -2.60 -0.98
C LYS A 155 -15.98 -3.91 -0.60
N CYS A 156 -15.82 -4.14 0.71
CA CYS A 156 -15.31 -5.40 1.24
C CYS A 156 -16.47 -6.40 1.33
N ASN A 157 -16.58 -7.30 0.34
CA ASN A 157 -17.70 -8.24 0.23
C ASN A 157 -17.38 -9.65 0.75
N ILE A 158 -16.11 -9.93 1.03
CA ILE A 158 -15.66 -11.26 1.49
C ILE A 158 -14.82 -11.14 2.76
N PRO A 159 -14.76 -12.20 3.60
CA PRO A 159 -14.04 -12.18 4.87
C PRO A 159 -12.59 -11.70 4.78
N LEU A 160 -11.87 -12.08 3.71
CA LEU A 160 -10.51 -11.63 3.43
C LEU A 160 -10.40 -10.10 3.38
N THR A 161 -11.20 -9.46 2.52
CA THR A 161 -11.18 -8.00 2.31
C THR A 161 -11.67 -7.22 3.52
N ILE A 162 -12.60 -7.80 4.30
CA ILE A 162 -13.11 -7.19 5.55
C ILE A 162 -11.99 -7.18 6.59
N ARG A 163 -11.38 -8.35 6.85
CA ARG A 163 -10.26 -8.49 7.80
C ARG A 163 -9.07 -7.62 7.42
N TYR A 164 -8.74 -7.55 6.12
CA TYR A 164 -7.69 -6.67 5.62
C TYR A 164 -7.97 -5.21 5.98
N LYS A 165 -9.16 -4.71 5.64
CA LYS A 165 -9.55 -3.33 5.96
C LYS A 165 -9.50 -3.06 7.46
N GLU A 166 -10.09 -3.93 8.29
CA GLU A 166 -10.07 -3.78 9.74
C GLU A 166 -8.64 -3.74 10.31
N LYS A 167 -7.74 -4.56 9.77
CA LYS A 167 -6.34 -4.58 10.18
C LYS A 167 -5.64 -3.28 9.81
N ILE A 168 -5.83 -2.78 8.58
CA ILE A 168 -5.27 -1.49 8.15
C ILE A 168 -5.82 -0.34 8.97
N ASP A 169 -7.14 -0.30 9.22
CA ASP A 169 -7.78 0.76 10.02
C ASP A 169 -7.25 0.79 11.46
N LYS A 170 -6.91 -0.37 12.04
CA LYS A 170 -6.22 -0.46 13.34
C LYS A 170 -4.78 0.07 13.25
N LEU A 171 -4.01 -0.35 12.25
CA LEU A 171 -2.62 0.06 12.07
C LEU A 171 -2.47 1.56 11.80
N ARG A 172 -3.43 2.18 11.09
CA ARG A 172 -3.44 3.64 10.82
C ARG A 172 -3.50 4.51 12.07
N LYS A 173 -3.89 3.94 13.22
CA LYS A 173 -3.88 4.66 14.51
C LYS A 173 -2.47 4.76 15.11
N GLU A 174 -1.53 3.97 14.59
CA GLU A 174 -0.20 3.79 15.18
C GLU A 174 0.93 4.18 14.23
N ILE A 175 0.70 4.11 12.91
CA ILE A 175 1.67 4.46 11.87
C ILE A 175 0.95 5.14 10.70
N GLU A 176 1.57 6.16 10.10
CA GLU A 176 1.09 6.77 8.86
C GLU A 176 1.36 5.83 7.68
N ILE A 177 0.33 5.54 6.88
CA ILE A 177 0.40 4.58 5.77
C ILE A 177 0.05 5.30 4.47
N TYR A 178 0.99 5.28 3.54
CA TYR A 178 0.82 5.80 2.18
C TYR A 178 0.90 4.67 1.17
N PHE A 179 0.18 4.82 0.06
CA PHE A 179 0.07 3.84 -1.00
C PHE A 179 0.53 4.48 -2.31
N VAL A 180 1.43 3.83 -3.02
CA VAL A 180 1.96 4.27 -4.31
C VAL A 180 1.83 3.13 -5.30
N LYS A 181 1.02 3.35 -6.33
CA LYS A 181 0.89 2.37 -7.39
C LYS A 181 2.08 2.43 -8.33
N VAL A 182 2.69 1.28 -8.57
CA VAL A 182 3.66 1.07 -9.65
C VAL A 182 3.05 0.29 -10.80
N LYS A 183 3.67 0.38 -11.98
CA LYS A 183 3.31 -0.47 -13.11
C LYS A 183 4.04 -1.80 -12.96
N ALA A 184 3.29 -2.90 -13.04
CA ALA A 184 3.88 -4.24 -13.09
C ALA A 184 4.90 -4.35 -14.24
N HIS A 185 6.02 -5.03 -14.00
CA HIS A 185 7.04 -5.38 -15.00
C HIS A 185 7.68 -4.19 -15.75
N THR A 186 7.97 -3.10 -15.03
CA THR A 186 8.57 -1.89 -15.63
C THR A 186 10.07 -1.69 -15.35
N GLY A 187 10.79 -2.71 -14.89
CA GLY A 187 12.22 -2.57 -14.58
C GLY A 187 12.51 -1.92 -13.23
N ASP A 188 11.51 -1.75 -12.36
CA ASP A 188 11.73 -1.34 -10.98
C ASP A 188 12.38 -2.50 -10.22
N THR A 189 13.65 -2.33 -9.88
CA THR A 189 14.48 -3.33 -9.22
C THR A 189 13.86 -3.89 -7.95
N TYR A 190 13.17 -3.06 -7.16
CA TYR A 190 12.60 -3.50 -5.88
C TYR A 190 11.24 -4.19 -6.07
N ASN A 191 10.46 -3.77 -7.07
CA ASN A 191 9.24 -4.50 -7.43
C ASN A 191 9.59 -5.88 -7.99
N GLU A 192 10.56 -5.97 -8.90
CA GLU A 192 11.03 -7.26 -9.42
C GLU A 192 11.59 -8.14 -8.31
N ARG A 193 12.28 -7.55 -7.34
CA ARG A 193 12.78 -8.29 -6.19
C ARG A 193 11.64 -8.80 -5.30
N ALA A 194 10.57 -8.04 -5.10
CA ALA A 194 9.39 -8.50 -4.36
C ALA A 194 8.70 -9.68 -5.07
N ASP A 195 8.54 -9.63 -6.40
CA ASP A 195 8.05 -10.75 -7.23
C ASP A 195 8.92 -12.00 -7.08
N GLU A 196 10.24 -11.84 -7.17
CA GLU A 196 11.21 -12.93 -6.99
C GLU A 196 11.06 -13.58 -5.61
N LEU A 197 10.93 -12.78 -4.55
CA LEU A 197 10.74 -13.26 -3.19
C LEU A 197 9.42 -14.03 -3.04
N ALA A 198 8.34 -13.55 -3.64
CA ALA A 198 7.04 -14.23 -3.66
C ALA A 198 7.11 -15.58 -4.39
N LYS A 199 7.80 -15.65 -5.53
CA LYS A 199 8.03 -16.90 -6.28
C LYS A 199 8.97 -17.85 -5.53
N LYS A 200 10.01 -17.32 -4.90
CA LYS A 200 10.97 -18.06 -4.07
C LYS A 200 10.26 -18.75 -2.91
N SER A 201 9.30 -18.10 -2.25
CA SER A 201 8.57 -18.71 -1.13
C SER A 201 7.76 -19.95 -1.55
N LEU A 202 7.39 -20.04 -2.83
CA LEU A 202 6.66 -21.16 -3.44
C LEU A 202 7.58 -22.19 -4.12
N GLY A 203 8.90 -21.97 -4.10
CA GLY A 203 9.86 -22.82 -4.81
C GLY A 203 9.70 -22.75 -6.34
N ILE A 204 9.14 -21.67 -6.88
CA ILE A 204 9.06 -21.42 -8.31
C ILE A 204 10.41 -20.87 -8.75
N LYS A 205 11.14 -21.62 -9.59
CA LYS A 205 12.40 -21.15 -10.19
C LYS A 205 12.07 -20.20 -11.36
N LYS A 206 12.90 -19.17 -11.51
CA LYS A 206 12.83 -18.17 -12.59
C LYS A 206 13.08 -18.83 -13.95
#